data_AF-A0A8K0FQH4-F1
#
_entry.id   AF-A0A8K0FQH4-F1
#
_cell.length_a   1.000
_cell.length_b   1.000
_cell.length_c   1.000
_cell.angle_alpha   90.00
_cell.angle_beta   90.00
_cell.angle_gamma   90.00
#
_symmetry.space_group_name_H-M   'P 1'
#
loop_
_entity.id
_entity.type
_entity.pdbx_description
1 polymer ?
#
loop_
_entity_poly.entity_id
_entity_poly.type
_entity_poly.pdbx_seq_one_letter_code
_entity_poly.pdbx_strand_id
1 'polypeptide(L)'
;GLSRTLQEMEVTVLDARMCNNSRFWDGGIAPTMICFQGRHRGSAPSKGPLPTVTSTQGDSGGPLVCGKRAAVAGVLSFTSPDLTDPFKPPVATSAVKHKKWIQKTLR
;
A
#
# COMPACT_ATOMS: atom_id res chain seq x y z
N GLY A 1 -9.87 -1.97 -17.87
CA GLY A 1 -8.75 -2.56 -18.63
C GLY A 1 -7.45 -1.99 -18.11
N LEU A 2 -6.35 -2.73 -18.20
CA LEU A 2 -5.03 -2.27 -17.74
C LEU A 2 -4.60 -0.99 -18.48
N SER A 3 -3.91 -0.09 -17.78
CA SER A 3 -3.30 1.07 -18.42
C SER A 3 -2.25 0.64 -19.44
N ARG A 4 -2.15 1.38 -20.56
CA ARG A 4 -1.11 1.18 -21.58
C ARG A 4 0.22 1.83 -21.21
N THR A 5 0.24 2.64 -20.17
CA THR A 5 1.42 3.39 -19.71
C THR A 5 1.59 3.23 -18.20
N LEU A 6 2.83 3.33 -17.73
CA LEU A 6 3.14 3.29 -16.31
C LEU A 6 2.43 4.44 -15.58
N GLN A 7 1.83 4.13 -14.44
CA GLN A 7 1.16 5.08 -13.57
C GLN A 7 1.86 5.11 -12.21
N GLU A 8 1.70 6.23 -11.50
CA GLU A 8 2.25 6.41 -10.15
C GLU A 8 1.27 7.15 -9.24
N MET A 9 1.42 6.94 -7.94
CA MET A 9 0.58 7.58 -6.94
C MET A 9 1.38 7.89 -5.67
N GLU A 10 1.21 9.10 -5.15
CA GLU A 10 1.75 9.46 -3.84
C GLU A 10 0.87 8.84 -2.75
N VAL A 11 1.50 8.22 -1.75
CA VAL A 11 0.81 7.48 -0.70
C VAL A 11 1.40 7.81 0.67
N THR A 12 0.64 7.51 1.72
CA THR A 12 1.10 7.61 3.11
C THR A 12 0.90 6.26 3.80
N VAL A 13 1.91 5.83 4.55
CA VAL A 13 1.85 4.62 5.38
C VAL A 13 0.97 4.88 6.60
N LEU A 14 0.08 3.93 6.88
CA LEU A 14 -0.83 3.97 8.02
C LEU A 14 -0.27 3.16 9.20
N ASP A 15 -0.74 3.48 10.40
CA ASP A 15 -0.42 2.69 11.60
C ASP A 15 -1.05 1.29 11.48
N ALA A 16 -0.23 0.25 11.62
CA ALA A 16 -0.66 -1.12 11.46
C ALA A 16 -1.68 -1.58 12.53
N ARG A 17 -1.64 -0.99 13.75
CA ARG A 17 -2.64 -1.30 14.78
C ARG A 17 -3.98 -0.70 14.40
N MET A 18 -4.00 0.52 13.86
CA MET A 18 -5.20 1.13 13.32
C MET A 18 -5.81 0.26 12.21
N CYS A 19 -5.00 -0.20 11.26
CA CYS A 19 -5.47 -1.07 10.18
C CYS A 19 -5.91 -2.46 10.65
N ASN A 20 -5.47 -2.91 11.83
CA ASN A 20 -5.89 -4.18 12.44
C ASN A 20 -7.12 -4.06 13.33
N ASN A 21 -7.67 -2.86 13.55
CA ASN A 21 -8.93 -2.72 14.26
C ASN A 21 -10.06 -3.47 13.54
N SER A 22 -11.11 -3.85 14.29
CA SER A 22 -12.24 -4.63 13.78
C SER A 22 -13.02 -3.97 12.64
N ARG A 23 -13.01 -2.64 12.57
CA ARG A 23 -13.61 -1.90 11.44
C ARG A 23 -12.80 -2.04 10.15
N PHE A 24 -11.49 -2.27 10.26
CA PHE A 24 -10.57 -2.38 9.15
C PHE A 24 -10.31 -3.84 8.82
N TRP A 25 -9.07 -4.32 8.86
CA TRP A 25 -8.71 -5.69 8.48
C TRP A 25 -8.92 -6.72 9.60
N ASP A 26 -9.43 -6.32 10.76
CA ASP A 26 -9.81 -7.23 11.87
C ASP A 26 -8.71 -8.25 12.21
N GLY A 27 -7.51 -7.74 12.52
CA GLY A 27 -6.35 -8.57 12.81
C GLY A 27 -5.65 -9.21 11.60
N GLY A 28 -6.16 -9.03 10.37
CA GLY A 28 -5.60 -9.63 9.16
C GLY A 28 -4.25 -9.08 8.67
N ILE A 29 -3.75 -7.98 9.24
CA ILE A 29 -2.46 -7.38 8.85
C ILE A 29 -1.34 -7.93 9.72
N ALA A 30 -0.46 -8.73 9.11
CA ALA A 30 0.71 -9.29 9.78
C ALA A 30 1.81 -8.22 10.03
N PRO A 31 2.74 -8.44 10.98
CA PRO A 31 3.88 -7.54 11.23
C PRO A 31 4.84 -7.33 10.04
N THR A 32 4.73 -8.18 9.02
CA THR A 32 5.49 -8.13 7.78
C THR A 32 4.75 -7.41 6.65
N MET A 33 3.56 -6.89 6.91
CA MET A 33 2.73 -6.15 5.97
C MET A 33 2.73 -4.65 6.27
N ILE A 34 2.41 -3.86 5.25
CA ILE A 34 2.35 -2.40 5.28
C ILE A 34 0.97 -1.99 4.76
N CYS A 35 0.20 -1.35 5.63
CA CYS A 35 -1.06 -0.72 5.28
C CYS A 35 -0.81 0.72 4.83
N PHE A 36 -1.44 1.17 3.75
CA PHE A 36 -1.21 2.53 3.22
C PHE A 36 -2.44 3.07 2.49
N GLN A 37 -2.45 4.38 2.26
CA GLN A 37 -3.52 5.06 1.55
C GLN A 37 -2.98 6.10 0.57
N GLY A 38 -3.76 6.43 -0.45
CA GLY A 38 -3.44 7.50 -1.39
C GLY A 38 -3.39 8.87 -0.71
N ARG A 39 -2.49 9.75 -1.14
CA ARG A 39 -2.47 11.15 -0.69
C ARG A 39 -3.27 12.01 -1.66
N HIS A 40 -4.05 12.96 -1.15
CA HIS A 40 -4.71 13.95 -2.01
C HIS A 40 -3.66 14.76 -2.78
N ARG A 41 -3.85 14.95 -4.08
CA ARG A 41 -3.13 15.98 -4.84
C ARG A 41 -3.76 17.33 -4.52
N GLY A 42 -3.12 18.12 -3.64
CA GLY A 42 -3.55 19.48 -3.26
C GLY A 42 -3.51 19.76 -1.75
N SER A 43 -3.41 21.03 -1.37
CA SER A 43 -3.29 21.52 0.02
C SER A 43 -4.63 21.75 0.74
N ALA A 44 -5.76 21.45 0.12
CA ALA A 44 -7.07 21.55 0.76
C ALA A 44 -7.44 20.21 1.45
N PRO A 45 -7.91 20.24 2.71
CA PRO A 45 -8.60 19.09 3.31
C PRO A 45 -9.97 19.00 2.63
N SER A 46 -10.00 18.42 1.44
CA SER A 46 -11.27 18.19 0.74
C SER A 46 -12.08 17.20 1.54
N LYS A 47 -13.30 17.60 1.91
CA LYS A 47 -14.35 16.80 2.55
C LYS A 47 -14.88 15.68 1.62
N GLY A 48 -13.99 14.98 0.92
CA GLY A 48 -14.30 13.89 0.01
C GLY A 48 -13.43 12.66 0.31
N PRO A 49 -13.78 11.48 -0.23
CA PRO A 49 -12.96 10.29 -0.06
C PRO A 49 -11.53 10.55 -0.54
N LEU A 50 -10.55 10.11 0.25
CA LEU A 50 -9.14 10.07 -0.17
C LEU A 50 -9.06 9.31 -1.50
N PRO A 51 -8.17 9.67 -2.46
CA PRO A 51 -8.06 8.91 -3.68
C PRO A 51 -7.72 7.47 -3.33
N THR A 52 -8.63 6.56 -3.67
CA THR A 52 -8.45 5.16 -3.34
C THR A 52 -7.35 4.62 -4.23
N VAL A 53 -6.32 4.05 -3.60
CA VAL A 53 -5.39 3.19 -4.33
C VAL A 53 -6.19 1.96 -4.70
N THR A 54 -6.73 1.97 -5.91
CA THR A 54 -7.34 0.80 -6.49
C THR A 54 -6.20 -0.03 -7.05
N SER A 55 -5.76 -1.06 -6.33
CA SER A 55 -4.97 -2.11 -6.98
C SER A 55 -5.92 -2.77 -7.96
N THR A 56 -5.87 -2.31 -9.19
CA THR A 56 -6.53 -3.06 -10.26
C THR A 56 -5.75 -4.36 -10.43
N GLN A 57 -6.35 -5.33 -11.13
CA GLN A 57 -5.59 -6.49 -11.57
C GLN A 57 -4.30 -5.99 -12.25
N GLY A 58 -3.12 -6.49 -11.87
CA GLY A 58 -1.84 -6.09 -12.48
C GLY A 58 -0.94 -5.14 -11.68
N ASP A 59 -1.42 -4.47 -10.63
CA ASP A 59 -0.56 -3.63 -9.78
C ASP A 59 0.18 -4.45 -8.69
N SER A 60 -0.33 -5.64 -8.36
CA SER A 60 0.32 -6.59 -7.43
C SER A 60 1.73 -6.96 -7.92
N GLY A 61 2.71 -6.90 -7.01
CA GLY A 61 4.13 -6.99 -7.36
C GLY A 61 4.81 -5.64 -7.62
N GLY A 62 4.04 -4.56 -7.78
CA GLY A 62 4.56 -3.20 -7.96
C GLY A 62 5.29 -2.66 -6.73
N PRO A 63 6.30 -1.79 -6.88
CA PRO A 63 7.10 -1.30 -5.77
C PRO A 63 6.40 -0.18 -5.00
N LEU A 64 6.35 -0.31 -3.68
CA LEU A 64 6.11 0.80 -2.76
C LEU A 64 7.46 1.44 -2.40
N VAL A 65 7.69 2.67 -2.85
CA VAL A 65 8.96 3.40 -2.68
C VAL A 65 8.78 4.53 -1.65
N CYS A 66 9.69 4.64 -0.69
CA CYS A 66 9.62 5.64 0.38
C CYS A 66 11.00 6.23 0.73
N GLY A 67 10.99 7.37 1.44
CA GLY A 67 12.17 7.99 2.03
C GLY A 67 12.74 9.16 1.23
N LYS A 68 13.60 9.98 1.89
CA LYS A 68 14.30 11.11 1.23
C LYS A 68 15.18 10.65 0.08
N ARG A 69 15.81 9.48 0.24
CA ARG A 69 16.43 8.73 -0.85
C ARG A 69 15.46 7.61 -1.20
N ALA A 70 15.04 7.55 -2.45
CA ALA A 70 14.10 6.56 -2.94
C ALA A 70 14.62 5.14 -2.65
N ALA A 71 13.89 4.38 -1.87
CA ALA A 71 14.18 2.99 -1.57
C ALA A 71 12.87 2.18 -1.53
N VAL A 72 12.94 0.92 -1.98
CA VAL A 72 11.81 0.00 -1.94
C VAL A 72 11.51 -0.34 -0.49
N ALA A 73 10.36 0.12 0.01
CA ALA A 73 9.86 -0.16 1.34
C ALA A 73 8.98 -1.41 1.36
N GLY A 74 8.25 -1.67 0.27
CA GLY A 74 7.38 -2.81 0.14
C GLY A 74 7.02 -3.16 -1.29
N VAL A 75 6.24 -4.22 -1.43
CA VAL A 75 5.75 -4.76 -2.70
C VAL A 75 4.23 -4.89 -2.57
N LEU A 76 3.47 -4.24 -3.46
CA LEU A 76 2.02 -4.25 -3.41
C LEU A 76 1.50 -5.69 -3.46
N SER A 77 0.56 -6.03 -2.58
CA SER A 77 0.03 -7.38 -2.45
C SER A 77 -1.45 -7.43 -2.81
N PHE A 78 -2.32 -6.79 -2.02
CA PHE A 78 -3.77 -6.89 -2.19
C PHE A 78 -4.53 -5.62 -1.76
N THR A 79 -5.78 -5.54 -2.23
CA THR A 79 -6.81 -4.58 -1.81
C THR A 79 -8.12 -5.32 -1.56
N SER A 80 -9.12 -4.63 -1.00
CA SER A 80 -10.50 -5.15 -0.98
C SER A 80 -11.06 -5.35 -2.39
N PRO A 81 -11.97 -6.32 -2.58
CA PRO A 81 -12.80 -6.40 -3.79
C PRO A 81 -13.63 -5.14 -4.02
N ASP A 82 -14.08 -4.49 -2.94
CA ASP A 82 -14.69 -3.18 -3.01
C ASP A 82 -13.61 -2.09 -2.97
N LEU A 83 -13.28 -1.60 -4.15
CA LEU A 83 -12.29 -0.56 -4.37
C LEU A 83 -12.72 0.82 -3.85
N THR A 84 -13.95 0.95 -3.34
CA THR A 84 -14.47 2.18 -2.75
C THR A 84 -14.55 2.13 -1.23
N ASP A 85 -14.27 0.97 -0.62
CA ASP A 85 -14.34 0.78 0.83
C ASP A 85 -13.18 1.50 1.54
N PRO A 86 -13.45 2.61 2.26
CA PRO A 86 -12.40 3.37 2.95
C PRO A 86 -11.82 2.61 4.16
N PHE A 87 -12.49 1.55 4.63
CA PHE A 87 -12.05 0.75 5.76
C PHE A 87 -11.15 -0.42 5.36
N LYS A 88 -10.94 -0.65 4.06
CA LYS A 88 -10.04 -1.72 3.59
C LYS A 88 -8.91 -1.15 2.75
N PRO A 89 -8.01 -0.37 3.39
CA PRO A 89 -6.87 0.22 2.71
C PRO A 89 -5.95 -0.86 2.11
N PRO A 90 -5.29 -0.56 0.98
CA PRO A 90 -4.33 -1.47 0.36
C PRO A 90 -3.21 -1.92 1.29
N VAL A 91 -2.70 -3.10 0.96
CA VAL A 91 -1.66 -3.77 1.75
C VAL A 91 -0.51 -4.19 0.85
N ALA A 92 0.70 -3.84 1.26
CA ALA A 92 1.96 -4.26 0.67
C ALA A 92 2.73 -5.19 1.61
N THR A 93 3.57 -6.06 1.06
CA THR A 93 4.54 -6.85 1.82
C THR A 93 5.78 -6.00 2.08
N SER A 94 6.26 -5.93 3.32
CA SER A 94 7.44 -5.14 3.67
C SER A 94 8.73 -5.77 3.11
N ALA A 95 9.41 -5.07 2.21
CA ALA A 95 10.71 -5.48 1.70
C ALA A 95 11.78 -5.39 2.80
N VAL A 96 11.65 -4.41 3.71
CA VAL A 96 12.56 -4.20 4.84
C VAL A 96 12.54 -5.40 5.80
N LYS A 97 11.35 -5.92 6.13
CA LYS A 97 11.21 -7.11 7.00
C LYS A 97 11.75 -8.38 6.34
N HIS A 98 11.74 -8.46 5.02
CA HIS A 98 12.25 -9.60 4.26
C HIS A 98 13.69 -9.42 3.75
N LYS A 99 14.39 -8.33 4.10
CA LYS A 99 15.72 -8.00 3.58
C LYS A 99 16.73 -9.13 3.73
N LYS A 100 16.75 -9.81 4.88
CA LYS A 100 17.67 -10.93 5.14
C LYS A 100 17.46 -12.09 4.17
N TRP A 101 16.20 -12.44 3.90
CA TRP A 101 15.86 -13.48 2.94
C TRP A 101 16.26 -13.07 1.51
N ILE A 102 15.91 -11.84 1.09
CA ILE A 102 16.29 -11.31 -0.23
C ILE A 102 17.81 -11.38 -0.43
N GLN A 103 18.58 -10.91 0.55
CA GLN A 103 20.05 -10.94 0.48
C GLN A 103 20.63 -12.36 0.45
N LYS A 104 19.97 -13.32 1.10
CA LYS A 104 20.38 -14.73 1.07
C LYS A 104 20.08 -15.36 -0.29
N THR A 105 18.96 -15.02 -0.91
CA THR A 105 18.50 -15.59 -2.18
C THR A 105 19.23 -15.04 -3.40
N LEU A 106 19.66 -13.77 -3.35
CA LEU A 106 20.40 -13.11 -4.44
C LEU A 106 21.92 -13.33 -4.39
N ARG A 107 22.42 -14.07 -3.40
CA ARG A 107 23.82 -14.50 -3.29
C ARG A 107 23.97 -15.88 -3.91
#